data_AF-A0A1H3LGK8-F1
#
_entry.id   AF-A0A1H3LGK8-F1
#
_cell.length_a   1.000
_cell.length_b   1.000
_cell.length_c   1.000
_cell.angle_alpha   90.00
_cell.angle_beta   90.00
_cell.angle_gamma   90.00
#
_symmetry.space_group_name_H-M   'P 1'
#
loop_
_entity.id
_entity.type
_entity.pdbx_description
1 polymer ?
#
loop_
_entity_poly.entity_id
_entity_poly.type
_entity_poly.pdbx_seq_one_letter_code
_entity_poly.pdbx_strand_id
1 'polypeptide(L)'
;MAENKRSIDIIRILALAIIILLMVSLVLNKAYKGNKKKSDMEIILQDNSILNTNVINKGDNYEADEENVLPVFMYSSLTEDIIEKISGLSYKENSPVDIDELSYICVTYWGFDDIEHVGELIVHKKLAMEVIEIFKELYEARFPIDKIRLIDEYGADDDLSMSDNNSSAFCSREVTGKKGVFSNHSYGVAIDINPVQNPYIKDEIILPKEGKEYLDRDNIRQGMIIKGDVCYNAFITRGWTWGGEWSSLKDYQHFEKRIKDD
;
A
#
# COMPACT_ATOMS: atom_id res chain seq x y z
N MET A 1 -33.33 22.92 31.14
CA MET A 1 -34.15 21.73 30.80
C MET A 1 -33.98 21.26 29.35
N ALA A 2 -33.74 22.14 28.37
CA ALA A 2 -33.60 21.75 26.96
C ALA A 2 -32.27 21.03 26.62
N GLU A 3 -31.15 21.39 27.25
CA GLU A 3 -29.85 20.72 27.01
C GLU A 3 -29.82 19.27 27.47
N ASN A 4 -30.38 18.98 28.65
CA ASN A 4 -30.41 17.62 29.20
C ASN A 4 -31.22 16.65 28.31
N LYS A 5 -32.28 17.16 27.66
CA LYS A 5 -33.07 16.37 26.70
C LYS A 5 -32.28 16.06 25.43
N ARG A 6 -31.52 17.05 24.93
CA ARG A 6 -30.67 16.92 23.74
C ARG A 6 -29.51 15.92 23.96
N SER A 7 -28.90 15.91 25.15
CA SER A 7 -27.86 14.94 25.52
C SER A 7 -28.41 13.51 25.66
N ILE A 8 -29.60 13.36 26.23
CA ILE A 8 -30.27 12.04 26.33
C ILE A 8 -30.65 11.51 24.94
N ASP A 9 -31.07 12.38 24.03
CA ASP A 9 -31.41 11.99 22.65
C ASP A 9 -30.16 11.56 21.86
N ILE A 10 -29.01 12.22 22.05
CA ILE A 10 -27.72 11.82 21.43
C ILE A 10 -27.25 10.46 21.96
N ILE A 11 -27.32 10.22 23.28
CA ILE A 11 -26.94 8.94 23.89
C ILE A 11 -27.83 7.80 23.36
N ARG A 12 -29.12 8.05 23.16
CA ARG A 12 -30.05 7.05 22.59
C ARG A 12 -29.75 6.75 21.12
N ILE A 13 -29.38 7.76 20.33
CA ILE A 13 -28.99 7.59 18.92
C ILE A 13 -27.70 6.76 18.82
N LEU A 14 -26.70 7.05 19.65
CA LEU A 14 -25.44 6.29 19.71
C LEU A 14 -25.66 4.84 20.15
N ALA A 15 -26.50 4.62 21.17
CA ALA A 15 -26.85 3.28 21.62
C ALA A 15 -27.56 2.46 20.51
N LEU A 16 -28.44 3.10 19.73
CA LEU A 16 -29.08 2.45 18.58
C LEU A 16 -28.07 2.10 17.48
N ALA A 17 -27.14 3.00 17.17
CA ALA A 17 -26.11 2.77 16.16
C ALA A 17 -25.19 1.59 16.53
N ILE A 18 -24.81 1.48 17.81
CA ILE A 18 -24.00 0.36 18.34
C ILE A 18 -24.77 -0.97 18.23
N ILE A 19 -26.05 -0.98 18.58
CA ILE A 19 -26.89 -2.19 18.45
C ILE A 19 -27.01 -2.62 16.99
N ILE A 20 -27.15 -1.67 16.05
CA ILE A 20 -27.18 -1.96 14.61
C ILE A 20 -25.83 -2.54 14.16
N LEU A 21 -24.70 -1.98 14.58
CA LEU A 21 -23.37 -2.50 14.25
C LEU A 21 -23.14 -3.93 14.76
N LEU A 22 -23.58 -4.22 15.99
CA LEU A 22 -23.49 -5.55 16.58
C LEU A 22 -24.38 -6.56 15.83
N MET A 23 -25.57 -6.14 15.42
CA MET A 23 -26.48 -6.98 14.62
C MET A 23 -25.92 -7.26 13.22
N VAL A 24 -25.32 -6.26 12.56
CA VAL A 24 -24.64 -6.41 11.26
C VAL A 24 -23.46 -7.39 11.40
N SER A 25 -22.65 -7.24 12.44
CA SER A 25 -21.52 -8.13 12.71
C SER A 25 -21.96 -9.59 12.97
N LEU A 26 -23.08 -9.78 13.68
CA LEU A 26 -23.68 -11.09 13.90
C LEU A 26 -24.23 -11.73 12.61
N VAL A 27 -24.84 -10.94 11.74
CA VAL A 27 -25.33 -11.40 10.42
C VAL A 27 -24.15 -11.77 9.51
N LEU A 28 -23.10 -10.96 9.47
CA LEU A 28 -21.86 -11.25 8.73
C LEU A 28 -21.18 -12.52 9.25
N ASN A 29 -21.09 -12.71 10.56
CA ASN A 29 -20.50 -13.92 11.16
C ASN A 29 -21.34 -15.18 10.87
N LYS A 30 -22.67 -15.05 10.81
CA LYS A 30 -23.57 -16.17 10.45
C LYS A 30 -23.51 -16.49 8.96
N ALA A 31 -23.38 -15.48 8.09
CA ALA A 31 -23.13 -15.65 6.66
C ALA A 31 -21.76 -16.29 6.40
N TYR A 32 -20.74 -15.86 7.15
CA TYR A 32 -19.37 -16.41 7.09
C TYR A 32 -19.32 -17.88 7.53
N LYS A 33 -20.03 -18.27 8.60
CA LYS A 33 -20.15 -19.68 9.00
C LYS A 33 -20.97 -20.54 8.03
N GLY A 34 -21.87 -19.92 7.26
CA GLY A 34 -22.75 -20.61 6.31
C GLY A 34 -22.09 -21.00 4.98
N ASN A 35 -20.95 -20.39 4.64
CA ASN A 35 -20.36 -20.49 3.29
C ASN A 35 -18.98 -21.15 3.25
N LYS A 36 -18.76 -22.18 4.07
CA LYS A 36 -17.53 -23.00 4.01
C LYS A 36 -17.61 -23.99 2.84
N LYS A 37 -17.30 -23.52 1.62
CA LYS A 37 -16.60 -24.36 0.64
C LYS A 37 -15.10 -24.17 0.88
N LYS A 38 -14.41 -25.30 1.02
CA LYS A 38 -12.98 -25.40 1.29
C LYS A 38 -12.22 -24.86 0.07
N SER A 39 -11.73 -23.62 0.13
CA SER A 39 -10.67 -23.13 -0.75
C SER A 39 -9.64 -22.42 0.12
N ASP A 40 -8.39 -22.79 -0.12
CA ASP A 40 -7.22 -22.62 0.73
C ASP A 40 -6.94 -21.16 1.12
N MET A 41 -7.14 -20.89 2.41
CA MET A 41 -6.63 -19.70 3.09
C MET A 41 -5.40 -20.16 3.89
N GLU A 42 -4.24 -20.19 3.24
CA GLU A 42 -2.96 -20.29 3.96
C GLU A 42 -2.64 -18.92 4.57
N ILE A 43 -3.15 -18.68 5.78
CA ILE A 43 -2.64 -17.63 6.66
C ILE A 43 -1.33 -18.15 7.25
N ILE A 44 -0.20 -17.67 6.76
CA ILE A 44 1.10 -17.82 7.43
C ILE A 44 1.15 -16.76 8.54
N LEU A 45 0.66 -17.12 9.74
CA LEU A 45 1.03 -16.45 10.98
C LEU A 45 2.40 -16.99 11.40
N GLN A 46 3.48 -16.40 10.87
CA GLN A 46 4.80 -16.54 11.48
C GLN A 46 5.21 -15.23 12.13
N ASP A 47 5.42 -15.34 13.44
CA ASP A 47 6.03 -14.39 14.36
C ASP A 47 5.21 -13.21 14.90
N ASN A 48 4.21 -13.55 15.72
CA ASN A 48 3.83 -12.74 16.88
C ASN A 48 4.22 -13.49 18.17
N SER A 49 5.53 -13.73 18.36
CA SER A 49 6.07 -13.99 19.70
C SER A 49 6.23 -12.61 20.36
N ILE A 50 5.27 -12.14 21.16
CA ILE A 50 5.25 -12.25 22.63
C ILE A 50 3.80 -12.04 23.09
N LEU A 51 3.07 -13.13 23.35
CA LEU A 51 1.97 -13.11 24.31
C LEU A 51 2.61 -13.18 25.70
N ASN A 52 2.87 -12.02 26.29
CA ASN A 52 3.34 -11.90 27.67
C ASN A 52 2.18 -12.27 28.61
N THR A 53 2.01 -13.55 28.90
CA THR A 53 0.97 -14.11 29.79
C THR A 53 1.28 -13.90 31.28
N ASN A 54 1.94 -12.81 31.65
CA ASN A 54 2.29 -12.51 33.04
C ASN A 54 2.11 -11.02 33.38
N VAL A 55 0.90 -10.47 33.27
CA VAL A 55 0.51 -9.24 34.00
C VAL A 55 -0.95 -9.32 34.49
N ILE A 56 -1.08 -9.78 35.74
CA ILE A 56 -1.98 -9.27 36.80
C ILE A 56 -3.47 -9.70 36.81
N ASN A 57 -3.74 -10.64 37.73
CA ASN A 57 -4.92 -10.60 38.60
C ASN A 57 -4.88 -9.36 39.51
N LYS A 58 -5.80 -8.41 39.32
CA LYS A 58 -6.61 -7.70 40.34
C LYS A 58 -7.14 -6.40 39.73
N GLY A 59 -8.42 -6.15 39.98
CA GLY A 59 -9.14 -5.03 39.41
C GLY A 59 -8.62 -3.69 39.87
N ASP A 60 -8.54 -2.77 38.91
CA ASP A 60 -8.65 -1.34 39.07
C ASP A 60 -9.23 -0.78 37.74
N ASN A 61 -9.95 0.34 37.84
CA ASN A 61 -10.78 0.91 36.79
C ASN A 61 -10.01 1.21 35.50
N TYR A 62 -10.48 0.68 34.37
CA TYR A 62 -9.97 1.02 33.04
C TYR A 62 -10.71 2.25 32.51
N GLU A 63 -10.06 3.40 32.55
CA GLU A 63 -10.30 4.45 31.55
C GLU A 63 -9.80 3.91 30.20
N ALA A 64 -10.56 4.13 29.13
CA ALA A 64 -10.27 3.57 27.82
C ALA A 64 -9.09 4.33 27.18
N ASP A 65 -7.90 3.73 27.23
CA ASP A 65 -6.74 4.17 26.44
C ASP A 65 -7.02 3.95 24.94
N GLU A 66 -6.60 4.91 24.12
CA GLU A 66 -6.71 4.90 22.65
C GLU A 66 -6.22 3.56 22.06
N GLU A 67 -7.02 3.03 21.13
CA GLU A 67 -6.83 1.75 20.46
C GLU A 67 -5.44 1.69 19.79
N ASN A 68 -4.47 1.02 20.43
CA ASN A 68 -3.20 0.63 19.79
C ASN A 68 -3.50 -0.40 18.68
N VAL A 69 -3.88 0.08 17.50
CA VAL A 69 -4.04 -0.76 16.30
C VAL A 69 -2.65 -1.25 15.91
N LEU A 70 -2.45 -2.57 15.91
CA LEU A 70 -1.18 -3.16 15.49
C LEU A 70 -0.92 -2.87 13.99
N PRO A 71 0.34 -2.64 13.58
CA PRO A 71 0.65 -2.41 12.18
C PRO A 71 0.28 -3.62 11.32
N VAL A 72 -0.19 -3.35 10.11
CA VAL A 72 -0.74 -4.33 9.18
C VAL A 72 0.25 -4.58 8.05
N PHE A 73 0.58 -5.85 7.82
CA PHE A 73 1.38 -6.30 6.70
C PHE A 73 0.78 -7.60 6.18
N MET A 74 -0.10 -7.50 5.18
CA MET A 74 -0.84 -8.65 4.66
C MET A 74 -1.00 -8.58 3.15
N TYR A 75 -1.10 -9.76 2.54
CA TYR A 75 -1.46 -9.89 1.14
C TYR A 75 -2.54 -10.95 0.94
N SER A 76 -3.30 -10.83 -0.14
CA SER A 76 -4.34 -11.80 -0.53
C SER A 76 -4.48 -11.87 -2.05
N SER A 77 -5.27 -12.82 -2.54
CA SER A 77 -5.89 -12.69 -3.87
C SER A 77 -6.78 -11.45 -3.92
N LEU A 78 -7.04 -10.93 -5.12
CA LEU A 78 -7.98 -9.82 -5.29
C LEU A 78 -9.39 -10.29 -4.94
N THR A 79 -10.12 -9.49 -4.17
CA THR A 79 -11.55 -9.70 -3.91
C THR A 79 -12.38 -9.22 -5.10
N GLU A 80 -13.65 -9.62 -5.17
CA GLU A 80 -14.57 -9.13 -6.21
C GLU A 80 -14.64 -7.59 -6.24
N ASP A 81 -14.69 -6.94 -5.06
CA ASP A 81 -14.72 -5.48 -4.95
C ASP A 81 -13.46 -4.81 -5.52
N ILE A 82 -12.28 -5.38 -5.27
CA ILE A 82 -11.03 -4.86 -5.84
C ILE A 82 -10.98 -5.10 -7.35
N ILE A 83 -11.43 -6.27 -7.82
CA ILE A 83 -11.52 -6.58 -9.25
C ILE A 83 -12.45 -5.56 -9.95
N GLU A 84 -13.62 -5.28 -9.38
CA GLU A 84 -14.55 -4.27 -9.92
C GLU A 84 -13.90 -2.89 -9.97
N LYS A 85 -13.20 -2.50 -8.89
CA LYS A 85 -12.52 -1.19 -8.78
C LYS A 85 -11.47 -0.97 -9.87
N ILE A 86 -10.67 -1.98 -10.21
CA ILE A 86 -9.55 -1.84 -11.17
C ILE A 86 -9.96 -2.11 -12.63
N SER A 87 -11.09 -2.78 -12.83
CA SER A 87 -11.53 -3.22 -14.17
C SER A 87 -11.86 -2.05 -15.08
N GLY A 88 -11.24 -2.02 -16.26
CA GLY A 88 -11.36 -0.93 -17.24
C GLY A 88 -10.47 0.28 -16.95
N LEU A 89 -9.80 0.32 -15.78
CA LEU A 89 -8.87 1.37 -15.37
C LEU A 89 -7.43 0.84 -15.39
N SER A 90 -6.87 0.51 -14.23
CA SER A 90 -5.51 -0.04 -14.13
C SER A 90 -5.44 -1.48 -14.65
N TYR A 91 -6.55 -2.22 -14.72
CA TYR A 91 -6.64 -3.53 -15.38
C TYR A 91 -7.57 -3.46 -16.61
N LYS A 92 -7.00 -3.67 -17.80
CA LYS A 92 -7.70 -3.65 -19.09
C LYS A 92 -7.78 -5.05 -19.70
N GLU A 93 -8.69 -5.25 -20.66
CA GLU A 93 -8.85 -6.52 -21.40
C GLU A 93 -7.54 -6.99 -22.05
N ASN A 94 -6.70 -6.06 -22.50
CA ASN A 94 -5.41 -6.34 -23.11
C ASN A 94 -4.23 -6.29 -22.13
N SER A 95 -4.48 -6.35 -20.82
CA SER A 95 -3.39 -6.40 -19.83
C SER A 95 -2.52 -7.61 -20.06
N PRO A 96 -1.18 -7.46 -19.95
CA PRO A 96 -0.26 -8.52 -20.31
C PRO A 96 -0.04 -9.53 -19.17
N VAL A 97 -0.85 -9.46 -18.11
CA VAL A 97 -0.82 -10.33 -16.93
C VAL A 97 -2.24 -10.75 -16.60
N ASP A 98 -2.41 -12.03 -16.27
CA ASP A 98 -3.71 -12.55 -15.83
C ASP A 98 -4.06 -11.98 -14.45
N ILE A 99 -5.34 -11.70 -14.23
CA ILE A 99 -5.81 -11.15 -12.95
C ILE A 99 -5.50 -12.08 -11.75
N ASP A 100 -5.48 -13.39 -11.98
CA ASP A 100 -5.14 -14.42 -10.97
C ASP A 100 -3.63 -14.52 -10.70
N GLU A 101 -2.80 -13.80 -11.46
CA GLU A 101 -1.36 -13.62 -11.21
C GLU A 101 -1.07 -12.37 -10.37
N LEU A 102 -2.08 -11.54 -10.08
CA LEU A 102 -1.97 -10.38 -9.23
C LEU A 102 -2.36 -10.71 -7.77
N SER A 103 -1.84 -9.93 -6.83
CA SER A 103 -2.12 -10.01 -5.41
C SER A 103 -2.29 -8.62 -4.83
N TYR A 104 -3.29 -8.48 -3.97
CA TYR A 104 -3.59 -7.28 -3.22
C TYR A 104 -2.77 -7.24 -1.94
N ILE A 105 -2.23 -6.08 -1.59
CA ILE A 105 -1.34 -5.83 -0.47
C ILE A 105 -1.88 -4.68 0.39
N CYS A 106 -1.90 -4.88 1.71
CA CYS A 106 -2.05 -3.81 2.69
C CYS A 106 -0.79 -3.70 3.56
N VAL A 107 -0.26 -2.48 3.70
CA VAL A 107 0.94 -2.18 4.48
C VAL A 107 0.73 -0.96 5.36
N THR A 108 1.20 -1.00 6.60
CA THR A 108 1.34 0.20 7.43
C THR A 108 2.64 0.92 7.09
N TYR A 109 2.60 2.25 7.01
CA TYR A 109 3.76 3.09 6.69
C TYR A 109 3.76 4.37 7.54
N TRP A 110 4.93 5.00 7.67
CA TRP A 110 5.06 6.32 8.30
C TRP A 110 4.86 7.42 7.25
N GLY A 111 3.88 8.28 7.49
CA GLY A 111 3.61 9.46 6.69
C GLY A 111 4.70 10.52 6.84
N PHE A 112 4.65 11.55 5.99
CA PHE A 112 5.50 12.74 6.17
C PHE A 112 5.09 13.57 7.41
N ASP A 113 3.91 13.29 7.96
CA ASP A 113 3.37 13.85 9.20
C ASP A 113 3.82 13.09 10.47
N ASP A 114 4.72 12.10 10.33
CA ASP A 114 5.19 11.23 11.40
C ASP A 114 4.08 10.41 12.09
N ILE A 115 2.95 10.18 11.40
CA ILE A 115 1.84 9.34 11.85
C ILE A 115 1.79 8.06 11.00
N GLU A 116 1.26 6.98 11.57
CA GLU A 116 1.03 5.73 10.84
C GLU A 116 -0.19 5.84 9.94
N HIS A 117 -0.02 5.38 8.70
CA HIS A 117 -1.09 5.25 7.72
C HIS A 117 -1.14 3.82 7.20
N VAL A 118 -2.26 3.42 6.62
CA VAL A 118 -2.41 2.15 5.91
C VAL A 118 -2.51 2.42 4.42
N GLY A 119 -1.67 1.72 3.66
CA GLY A 119 -1.55 1.82 2.22
C GLY A 119 -1.97 0.56 1.51
N GLU A 120 -2.38 0.72 0.24
CA GLU A 120 -2.87 -0.35 -0.60
C GLU A 120 -2.04 -0.46 -1.89
N LEU A 121 -1.62 -1.67 -2.26
CA LEU A 121 -0.89 -1.95 -3.50
C LEU A 121 -1.45 -3.20 -4.19
N ILE A 122 -1.26 -3.27 -5.51
CA ILE A 122 -1.43 -4.51 -6.28
C ILE A 122 -0.09 -4.82 -6.94
N VAL A 123 0.37 -6.06 -6.77
CA VAL A 123 1.63 -6.55 -7.35
C VAL A 123 1.43 -7.95 -7.92
N HIS A 124 2.41 -8.48 -8.63
CA HIS A 124 2.39 -9.87 -9.04
C HIS A 124 2.49 -10.79 -7.81
N LYS A 125 1.64 -11.82 -7.74
CA LYS A 125 1.54 -12.73 -6.59
C LYS A 125 2.86 -13.39 -6.16
N LYS A 126 3.77 -13.66 -7.11
CA LYS A 126 5.10 -14.22 -6.80
C LYS A 126 5.98 -13.25 -6.01
N LEU A 127 5.68 -11.96 -6.03
CA LEU A 127 6.41 -10.92 -5.31
C LEU A 127 5.69 -10.46 -4.03
N ALA A 128 4.47 -10.93 -3.75
CA ALA A 128 3.62 -10.36 -2.70
C ALA A 128 4.27 -10.41 -1.31
N MET A 129 4.77 -11.58 -0.90
CA MET A 129 5.48 -11.74 0.37
C MET A 129 6.74 -10.87 0.42
N GLU A 130 7.50 -10.80 -0.67
CA GLU A 130 8.74 -10.02 -0.72
C GLU A 130 8.48 -8.52 -0.58
N VAL A 131 7.42 -8.02 -1.23
CA VAL A 131 6.99 -6.62 -1.13
C VAL A 131 6.51 -6.32 0.30
N ILE A 132 5.80 -7.23 0.96
CA ILE A 132 5.46 -7.09 2.38
C ILE A 132 6.73 -6.91 3.24
N GLU A 133 7.73 -7.76 3.05
CA GLU A 133 8.98 -7.66 3.82
C GLU A 133 9.75 -6.37 3.52
N ILE A 134 9.69 -5.86 2.29
CA ILE A 134 10.24 -4.54 1.93
C ILE A 134 9.54 -3.45 2.76
N PHE A 135 8.22 -3.35 2.68
CA PHE A 135 7.49 -2.28 3.39
C PHE A 135 7.58 -2.40 4.90
N LYS A 136 7.69 -3.62 5.44
CA LYS A 136 7.96 -3.84 6.86
C LYS A 136 9.33 -3.27 7.27
N GLU A 137 10.38 -3.54 6.48
CA GLU A 137 11.71 -2.97 6.71
C GLU A 137 11.70 -1.43 6.64
N LEU A 138 10.97 -0.85 5.67
CA LEU A 138 10.79 0.62 5.57
C LEU A 138 10.07 1.18 6.79
N TYR A 139 9.00 0.53 7.24
CA TYR A 139 8.21 0.95 8.40
C TYR A 139 9.03 0.87 9.70
N GLU A 140 9.77 -0.21 9.93
CA GLU A 140 10.65 -0.38 11.09
C GLU A 140 11.76 0.68 11.14
N ALA A 141 12.28 1.06 9.97
CA ALA A 141 13.27 2.12 9.83
C ALA A 141 12.67 3.54 9.83
N ARG A 142 11.34 3.66 9.88
CA ARG A 142 10.58 4.92 9.77
C ARG A 142 10.95 5.70 8.50
N PHE A 143 11.19 4.99 7.39
CA PHE A 143 11.36 5.63 6.09
C PHE A 143 10.02 6.29 5.70
N PRO A 144 9.99 7.60 5.46
CA PRO A 144 8.75 8.32 5.27
C PRO A 144 8.24 8.18 3.84
N ILE A 145 6.96 7.89 3.73
CA ILE A 145 6.23 7.75 2.47
C ILE A 145 5.01 8.68 2.55
N ASP A 146 4.76 9.51 1.54
CA ASP A 146 3.65 10.46 1.61
C ASP A 146 2.30 9.73 1.51
N LYS A 147 2.10 8.99 0.42
CA LYS A 147 0.88 8.21 0.17
C LYS A 147 1.21 6.88 -0.47
N ILE A 148 0.37 5.88 -0.16
CA ILE A 148 0.33 4.60 -0.86
C ILE A 148 -1.14 4.29 -1.17
N ARG A 149 -1.53 4.47 -2.43
CA ARG A 149 -2.89 4.23 -2.91
C ARG A 149 -2.85 3.51 -4.24
N LEU A 150 -3.90 2.72 -4.49
CA LEU A 150 -4.14 2.19 -5.83
C LEU A 150 -4.24 3.35 -6.83
N ILE A 151 -3.60 3.19 -7.99
CA ILE A 151 -3.61 4.22 -9.04
C ILE A 151 -5.04 4.50 -9.56
N ASP A 152 -5.96 3.57 -9.33
CA ASP A 152 -7.39 3.69 -9.68
C ASP A 152 -8.10 4.83 -8.96
N GLU A 153 -7.60 5.28 -7.79
CA GLU A 153 -8.06 6.51 -7.12
C GLU A 153 -7.83 7.77 -7.97
N TYR A 154 -6.92 7.68 -8.95
CA TYR A 154 -6.58 8.72 -9.91
C TYR A 154 -7.12 8.39 -11.32
N GLY A 155 -8.03 7.42 -11.44
CA GLY A 155 -8.55 6.97 -12.73
C GLY A 155 -7.48 6.29 -13.61
N ALA A 156 -6.46 5.70 -12.99
CA ALA A 156 -5.27 5.15 -13.66
C ALA A 156 -4.48 6.18 -14.48
N ASP A 157 -4.53 7.45 -14.07
CA ASP A 157 -3.72 8.54 -14.61
C ASP A 157 -2.39 8.65 -13.82
N ASP A 158 -1.31 8.31 -14.49
CA ASP A 158 0.07 8.29 -13.96
C ASP A 158 0.53 9.70 -13.57
N ASP A 159 0.20 10.72 -14.37
CA ASP A 159 0.62 12.11 -14.12
C ASP A 159 -0.09 12.67 -12.88
N LEU A 160 -1.39 12.40 -12.73
CA LEU A 160 -2.14 12.80 -11.53
C LEU A 160 -1.58 12.10 -10.28
N SER A 161 -1.34 10.79 -10.36
CA SER A 161 -0.80 10.01 -9.23
C SER A 161 0.58 10.50 -8.80
N MET A 162 1.50 10.72 -9.76
CA MET A 162 2.82 11.27 -9.47
C MET A 162 2.77 12.69 -8.89
N SER A 163 1.92 13.56 -9.44
CA SER A 163 1.80 14.95 -8.96
C SER A 163 1.24 15.05 -7.54
N ASP A 164 0.40 14.09 -7.13
CA ASP A 164 -0.07 13.93 -5.75
C ASP A 164 0.88 13.07 -4.89
N ASN A 165 2.10 12.82 -5.38
CA ASN A 165 3.16 12.11 -4.69
C ASN A 165 2.78 10.70 -4.20
N ASN A 166 1.90 10.03 -4.94
CA ASN A 166 1.44 8.70 -4.59
C ASN A 166 2.48 7.64 -4.97
N SER A 167 2.88 6.83 -4.00
CA SER A 167 3.63 5.61 -4.25
C SER A 167 2.67 4.54 -4.78
N SER A 168 3.01 3.92 -5.91
CA SER A 168 2.09 3.03 -6.63
C SER A 168 2.83 1.85 -7.26
N ALA A 169 2.08 0.80 -7.62
CA ALA A 169 2.63 -0.41 -8.22
C ALA A 169 1.89 -0.77 -9.52
N PHE A 170 0.96 -1.73 -9.50
CA PHE A 170 0.30 -2.18 -10.72
C PHE A 170 -0.48 -1.06 -11.46
N CYS A 171 -0.18 -0.91 -12.75
CA CYS A 171 -0.96 -0.11 -13.69
C CYS A 171 -0.71 -0.61 -15.12
N SER A 172 -1.71 -1.22 -15.74
CA SER A 172 -1.63 -1.70 -17.12
C SER A 172 -1.68 -0.54 -18.12
N ARG A 173 -0.49 -0.20 -18.63
CA ARG A 173 -0.29 0.85 -19.63
C ARG A 173 0.85 0.53 -20.57
N GLU A 174 0.69 0.96 -21.82
CA GLU A 174 1.79 0.98 -22.77
C GLU A 174 2.83 2.04 -22.34
N VAL A 175 4.09 1.78 -22.67
CA VAL A 175 5.15 2.78 -22.54
C VAL A 175 4.84 3.94 -23.49
N THR A 176 4.94 5.16 -22.98
CA THR A 176 4.65 6.38 -23.75
C THR A 176 5.40 6.39 -25.09
N GLY A 177 4.64 6.49 -26.18
CA GLY A 177 5.17 6.52 -27.55
C GLY A 177 5.59 5.17 -28.14
N LYS A 178 5.37 4.05 -27.43
CA LYS A 178 5.70 2.68 -27.91
C LYS A 178 4.49 1.76 -27.84
N LYS A 179 3.65 1.83 -28.88
CA LYS A 179 2.47 0.97 -28.99
C LYS A 179 2.85 -0.52 -28.93
N GLY A 180 2.11 -1.30 -28.16
CA GLY A 180 2.34 -2.73 -27.94
C GLY A 180 3.50 -3.08 -27.00
N VAL A 181 4.18 -2.09 -26.41
CA VAL A 181 5.21 -2.31 -25.39
C VAL A 181 4.66 -1.87 -24.06
N PHE A 182 4.47 -2.81 -23.14
CA PHE A 182 3.91 -2.52 -21.81
C PHE A 182 4.99 -2.08 -20.83
N SER A 183 4.60 -1.18 -19.91
CA SER A 183 5.41 -0.82 -18.74
C SER A 183 5.54 -2.02 -17.81
N ASN A 184 6.63 -2.11 -17.02
CA ASN A 184 6.79 -3.13 -15.98
C ASN A 184 5.70 -3.05 -14.90
N HIS A 185 5.11 -1.87 -14.68
CA HIS A 185 3.91 -1.71 -13.84
C HIS A 185 2.73 -2.55 -14.35
N SER A 186 2.64 -2.82 -15.66
CA SER A 186 1.56 -3.61 -16.26
C SER A 186 1.64 -5.10 -15.93
N TYR A 187 2.76 -5.55 -15.37
CA TYR A 187 2.97 -6.94 -14.95
C TYR A 187 2.93 -7.08 -13.42
N GLY A 188 2.72 -5.99 -12.68
CA GLY A 188 2.75 -5.97 -11.22
C GLY A 188 4.16 -6.19 -10.63
N VAL A 189 5.21 -5.89 -11.40
CA VAL A 189 6.61 -6.16 -11.00
C VAL A 189 7.44 -4.88 -10.83
N ALA A 190 6.77 -3.75 -10.73
CA ALA A 190 7.38 -2.44 -10.49
C ALA A 190 6.65 -1.70 -9.36
N ILE A 191 7.39 -0.86 -8.64
CA ILE A 191 6.90 0.00 -7.56
C ILE A 191 7.59 1.35 -7.67
N ASP A 192 6.81 2.42 -7.64
CA ASP A 192 7.26 3.80 -7.53
C ASP A 192 7.09 4.29 -6.09
N ILE A 193 8.11 4.98 -5.56
CA ILE A 193 8.11 5.51 -4.18
C ILE A 193 8.36 7.03 -4.18
N ASN A 194 7.43 7.78 -3.58
CA ASN A 194 7.46 9.24 -3.43
C ASN A 194 7.90 9.98 -4.72
N PRO A 195 7.10 9.95 -5.81
CA PRO A 195 7.44 10.54 -7.10
C PRO A 195 7.98 11.98 -7.06
N VAL A 196 7.46 12.83 -6.16
CA VAL A 196 7.94 14.22 -6.02
C VAL A 196 9.35 14.27 -5.46
N GLN A 197 9.67 13.48 -4.44
CA GLN A 197 11.04 13.40 -3.90
C GLN A 197 12.01 12.68 -4.84
N ASN A 198 11.48 11.80 -5.69
CA ASN A 198 12.24 10.88 -6.51
C ASN A 198 11.81 10.95 -7.99
N PRO A 199 12.02 12.10 -8.66
CA PRO A 199 11.46 12.31 -9.99
C PRO A 199 12.08 11.41 -11.05
N TYR A 200 11.28 11.15 -12.09
CA TYR A 200 11.76 10.77 -13.40
C TYR A 200 12.43 11.97 -14.09
N ILE A 201 13.59 11.74 -14.70
CA ILE A 201 14.39 12.72 -15.42
C ILE A 201 14.90 12.09 -16.72
N LYS A 202 14.53 12.70 -17.84
CA LYS A 202 15.09 12.38 -19.15
C LYS A 202 15.25 13.65 -19.96
N ASP A 203 16.51 13.98 -20.27
CA ASP A 203 16.86 15.26 -20.89
C ASP A 203 16.28 16.43 -20.04
N GLU A 204 15.47 17.30 -20.63
CA GLU A 204 14.81 18.42 -19.94
C GLU A 204 13.45 18.05 -19.31
N ILE A 205 13.00 16.79 -19.47
CA ILE A 205 11.72 16.32 -18.95
C ILE A 205 11.92 15.85 -17.51
N ILE A 206 11.13 16.44 -16.60
CA ILE A 206 11.09 16.11 -15.18
C ILE A 206 9.63 15.84 -14.81
N LEU A 207 9.36 14.64 -14.31
CA LEU A 207 8.02 14.19 -13.90
C LEU A 207 8.09 13.63 -12.47
N PRO A 208 7.20 14.05 -11.57
CA PRO A 208 6.28 15.19 -11.70
C PRO A 208 7.06 16.54 -11.71
N LYS A 209 6.44 17.63 -12.14
CA LYS A 209 7.12 18.94 -12.28
C LYS A 209 7.62 19.48 -10.93
N GLU A 210 6.89 19.16 -9.88
CA GLU A 210 7.17 19.46 -8.47
C GLU A 210 8.49 18.83 -8.03
N GLY A 211 8.91 17.73 -8.67
CA GLY A 211 10.18 17.07 -8.40
C GLY A 211 11.42 17.88 -8.81
N LYS A 212 11.27 19.00 -9.52
CA LYS A 212 12.36 19.93 -9.85
C LYS A 212 13.15 20.40 -8.64
N GLU A 213 12.53 20.48 -7.46
CA GLU A 213 13.23 20.87 -6.26
C GLU A 213 14.23 19.79 -5.78
N TYR A 214 14.04 18.52 -6.19
CA TYR A 214 14.77 17.34 -5.70
C TYR A 214 15.86 16.85 -6.66
N LEU A 215 16.25 17.69 -7.63
CA LEU A 215 17.30 17.37 -8.61
C LEU A 215 18.70 17.38 -8.00
N ASP A 216 18.93 18.24 -7.01
CA ASP A 216 20.17 18.23 -6.24
C ASP A 216 20.13 17.05 -5.25
N ARG A 217 20.74 15.94 -5.66
CA ARG A 217 20.79 14.70 -4.86
C ARG A 217 21.78 14.77 -3.69
N ASP A 218 22.62 15.81 -3.62
CA ASP A 218 23.49 16.06 -2.46
C ASP A 218 22.73 16.76 -1.32
N ASN A 219 21.66 17.49 -1.65
CA ASN A 219 20.72 18.06 -0.68
C ASN A 219 19.67 17.03 -0.26
N ILE A 220 20.09 16.06 0.56
CA ILE A 220 19.23 14.97 1.03
C ILE A 220 18.10 15.51 1.92
N ARG A 221 16.87 15.21 1.53
CA ARG A 221 15.62 15.57 2.22
C ARG A 221 14.79 14.31 2.50
N GLN A 222 13.82 14.45 3.39
CA GLN A 222 12.89 13.40 3.76
C GLN A 222 12.24 12.73 2.54
N GLY A 223 12.17 11.39 2.54
CA GLY A 223 11.51 10.59 1.51
C GLY A 223 12.28 10.44 0.19
N MET A 224 13.47 11.04 0.07
CA MET A 224 14.38 10.78 -1.05
C MET A 224 15.03 9.40 -0.93
N ILE A 225 15.11 8.68 -2.05
CA ILE A 225 15.88 7.45 -2.19
C ILE A 225 17.30 7.80 -2.60
N ILE A 226 18.26 7.43 -1.76
CA ILE A 226 19.69 7.61 -1.98
C ILE A 226 20.34 6.24 -2.03
N LYS A 227 21.28 6.05 -2.96
CA LYS A 227 22.02 4.80 -3.07
C LYS A 227 22.64 4.41 -1.73
N GLY A 228 22.30 3.22 -1.25
CA GLY A 228 22.77 2.66 0.03
C GLY A 228 21.95 3.07 1.25
N ASP A 229 20.88 3.87 1.11
CA ASP A 229 19.93 4.10 2.19
C ASP A 229 19.02 2.89 2.45
N VAL A 230 18.12 3.02 3.42
CA VAL A 230 17.23 1.92 3.80
C VAL A 230 16.25 1.53 2.68
N CYS A 231 15.71 2.50 1.93
CA CYS A 231 14.78 2.19 0.85
C CYS A 231 15.50 1.47 -0.29
N TYR A 232 16.63 2.01 -0.74
CA TYR A 232 17.48 1.36 -1.73
C TYR A 232 17.85 -0.06 -1.30
N ASN A 233 18.36 -0.25 -0.07
CA ASN A 233 18.81 -1.57 0.37
C ASN A 233 17.66 -2.57 0.50
N ALA A 234 16.49 -2.16 0.97
CA ALA A 234 15.32 -3.03 1.10
C ALA A 234 14.97 -3.69 -0.24
N PHE A 235 14.98 -2.91 -1.34
CA PHE A 235 14.74 -3.44 -2.68
C PHE A 235 15.95 -4.20 -3.26
N ILE A 236 17.14 -3.58 -3.24
CA ILE A 236 18.30 -4.09 -3.98
C ILE A 236 18.84 -5.40 -3.41
N THR A 237 18.83 -5.57 -2.08
CA THR A 237 19.27 -6.83 -1.44
C THR A 237 18.38 -8.02 -1.82
N ARG A 238 17.15 -7.75 -2.25
CA ARG A 238 16.17 -8.73 -2.73
C ARG A 238 16.21 -8.89 -4.25
N GLY A 239 17.18 -8.29 -4.94
CA GLY A 239 17.41 -8.48 -6.38
C GLY A 239 16.50 -7.64 -7.29
N TRP A 240 15.89 -6.59 -6.75
CA TRP A 240 15.29 -5.53 -7.57
C TRP A 240 16.39 -4.68 -8.23
N THR A 241 16.06 -4.01 -9.33
CA THR A 241 16.87 -2.94 -9.89
C THR A 241 16.22 -1.60 -9.58
N TRP A 242 17.02 -0.54 -9.54
CA TRP A 242 16.56 0.81 -9.25
C TRP A 242 16.80 1.74 -10.46
N GLY A 243 15.77 2.48 -10.87
CA GLY A 243 15.82 3.40 -11.99
C GLY A 243 16.76 4.59 -11.77
N GLY A 244 17.09 4.91 -10.52
CA GLY A 244 18.15 5.87 -10.19
C GLY A 244 19.55 5.46 -10.66
N GLU A 245 19.79 4.17 -10.94
CA GLU A 245 21.08 3.67 -11.44
C GLU A 245 21.15 3.58 -12.98
N TRP A 246 20.04 3.79 -13.69
CA TRP A 246 20.02 3.70 -15.16
C TRP A 246 20.86 4.81 -15.80
N SER A 247 21.41 4.53 -16.99
CA SER A 247 22.35 5.44 -17.67
C SER A 247 21.69 6.33 -18.73
N SER A 248 20.62 5.86 -19.38
CA SER A 248 19.93 6.59 -20.45
C SER A 248 18.94 7.63 -19.94
N LEU A 249 18.47 7.47 -18.70
CA LEU A 249 17.58 8.36 -17.97
C LEU A 249 17.72 8.05 -16.48
N LYS A 250 17.16 8.90 -15.62
CA LYS A 250 17.02 8.61 -14.19
C LYS A 250 15.56 8.48 -13.86
N ASP A 251 15.20 7.40 -13.20
CA ASP A 251 13.84 7.20 -12.69
C ASP A 251 13.95 6.89 -11.20
N TYR A 252 14.10 7.94 -10.38
CA TYR A 252 14.49 7.75 -8.99
C TYR A 252 13.39 7.08 -8.15
N GLN A 253 12.13 7.21 -8.56
CA GLN A 253 10.97 6.59 -7.90
C GLN A 253 10.95 5.07 -8.15
N HIS A 254 11.46 4.64 -9.29
CA HIS A 254 11.13 3.34 -9.87
C HIS A 254 12.05 2.22 -9.41
N PHE A 255 11.45 1.17 -8.87
CA PHE A 255 12.07 -0.13 -8.68
C PHE A 255 11.36 -1.17 -9.53
N GLU A 256 12.12 -2.09 -10.14
CA GLU A 256 11.55 -3.22 -10.86
C GLU A 256 12.28 -4.53 -10.59
N LYS A 257 11.56 -5.64 -10.74
CA LYS A 257 12.15 -6.97 -10.65
C LYS A 257 11.65 -7.87 -11.77
N ARG A 258 12.57 -8.67 -12.33
CA ARG A 258 12.19 -9.72 -13.26
C ARG A 258 11.81 -10.98 -12.49
N ILE A 259 10.61 -11.47 -12.74
CA ILE A 259 10.21 -12.82 -12.32
C ILE A 259 10.86 -13.80 -13.29
N LYS A 260 11.52 -14.81 -12.74
CA LYS A 260 12.05 -15.92 -13.53
C LYS A 260 10.93 -16.96 -13.68
N ASP A 261 10.82 -17.53 -14.87
CA ASP A 261 10.06 -18.76 -15.05
C ASP A 261 10.85 -19.88 -14.36
N ASP A 262 10.19 -20.58 -13.45
CA ASP A 262 10.75 -21.73 -12.71
C ASP A 262 10.69 -23.00 -13.56
#